data_AF-U5WTJ6-F1
#
_entry.id   AF-U5WTJ6-F1
#
_cell.length_a   1.000
_cell.length_b   1.000
_cell.length_c   1.000
_cell.angle_alpha   90.00
_cell.angle_beta   90.00
_cell.angle_gamma   90.00
#
_symmetry.space_group_name_H-M   'P 1'
#
loop_
_entity.id
_entity.type
_entity.pdbx_description
1 polymer ?
#
loop_
_entity_poly.entity_id
_entity_poly.type
_entity_poly.pdbx_seq_one_letter_code
_entity_poly.pdbx_strand_id
1 'polypeptide(L)'
;MILTGAFLADAAAVVDNKLNVQGGVLSRFAVGPDRLARFVLVVLTQSEPGSSDDRQLNIEARPPADAEAIRLQFEVPEAAVAEFPGFAFFEIQLRLPVDGRWVLVVTADTGAISLPVLVSEMPPSFGF
;
A
#
# COMPACT_ATOMS: atom_id res chain seq x y z
N MET A 1 -17.60 -1.02 -3.13
CA MET A 1 -16.61 -1.09 -4.24
C MET A 1 -15.89 -2.43 -4.26
N ILE A 2 -15.50 -2.97 -5.43
CA ILE A 2 -14.67 -4.20 -5.52
C ILE A 2 -13.19 -3.86 -5.49
N LEU A 3 -12.44 -4.45 -4.56
CA LEU A 3 -10.97 -4.45 -4.58
C LEU A 3 -10.48 -5.62 -5.43
N THR A 4 -9.97 -5.35 -6.63
CA THR A 4 -9.52 -6.38 -7.59
C THR A 4 -8.03 -6.67 -7.49
N GLY A 5 -7.25 -5.73 -6.95
CA GLY A 5 -5.80 -5.84 -6.84
C GLY A 5 -5.20 -4.78 -5.93
N ALA A 6 -4.02 -5.06 -5.40
CA ALA A 6 -3.22 -4.06 -4.71
C ALA A 6 -1.73 -4.43 -4.83
N PHE A 7 -0.87 -3.43 -4.84
CA PHE A 7 0.58 -3.61 -4.75
C PHE A 7 1.26 -2.37 -4.20
N LEU A 8 2.48 -2.54 -3.71
CA LEU A 8 3.31 -1.44 -3.22
C LEU A 8 4.29 -1.03 -4.32
N ALA A 9 4.49 0.27 -4.49
CA ALA A 9 5.39 0.86 -5.46
C ALA A 9 6.29 1.90 -4.81
N ASP A 10 7.43 2.17 -5.45
CA ASP A 10 8.30 3.27 -5.04
C ASP A 10 7.65 4.62 -5.34
N ALA A 11 7.11 4.78 -6.55
CA ALA A 11 6.30 5.94 -6.92
C ALA A 11 5.19 5.56 -7.91
N ALA A 12 4.08 6.30 -7.88
CA ALA A 12 3.02 6.21 -8.87
C ALA A 12 2.52 7.59 -9.28
N ALA A 13 2.08 7.71 -10.53
CA ALA A 13 1.49 8.93 -11.07
C ALA A 13 0.42 8.60 -12.12
N VAL A 14 -0.50 9.55 -12.36
CA VAL A 14 -1.40 9.49 -13.51
C VAL A 14 -0.79 10.30 -14.64
N VAL A 15 -0.52 9.65 -15.78
CA VAL A 15 -0.05 10.29 -17.01
C VAL A 15 -0.96 9.86 -18.15
N ASP A 16 -1.62 10.80 -18.82
CA ASP A 16 -2.56 10.53 -19.91
C ASP A 16 -3.65 9.51 -19.54
N ASN A 17 -4.24 9.65 -18.35
CA ASN A 17 -5.23 8.72 -17.77
C ASN A 17 -4.72 7.28 -17.57
N LYS A 18 -3.41 7.07 -17.56
CA LYS A 18 -2.77 5.78 -17.29
C LYS A 18 -2.03 5.82 -15.97
N LEU A 19 -2.07 4.70 -15.26
CA LEU A 19 -1.21 4.48 -14.10
C LEU A 19 0.23 4.29 -14.58
N ASN A 20 1.11 5.20 -14.19
CA ASN A 20 2.54 5.07 -14.35
C ASN A 20 3.16 4.67 -13.02
N VAL A 21 3.90 3.56 -13.00
CA VAL A 21 4.60 3.04 -11.82
C VAL A 21 6.10 3.16 -12.06
N GLN A 22 6.80 3.83 -11.16
CA GLN A 22 8.25 4.02 -11.22
C GLN A 22 8.92 3.27 -10.07
N GLY A 23 10.17 2.85 -10.27
CA GLY A 23 10.93 2.04 -9.31
C GLY A 23 10.44 0.58 -9.15
N GLY A 24 9.30 0.23 -9.77
CA GLY A 24 8.76 -1.13 -9.78
C GLY A 24 7.92 -1.46 -8.55
N VAL A 25 7.56 -2.75 -8.42
CA VAL A 25 6.78 -3.27 -7.29
C VAL A 25 7.70 -3.63 -6.13
N LEU A 26 7.39 -3.13 -4.94
CA LEU A 26 8.17 -3.34 -3.73
C LEU A 26 7.88 -4.71 -3.12
N SER A 27 8.93 -5.53 -3.02
CA SER A 27 8.94 -6.77 -2.24
C SER A 27 9.91 -6.72 -1.05
N ARG A 28 10.82 -5.74 -1.04
CA ARG A 28 11.82 -5.51 -0.01
C ARG A 28 12.02 -4.01 0.18
N PHE A 29 12.24 -3.60 1.42
CA PHE A 29 12.49 -2.20 1.78
C PHE A 29 13.60 -2.13 2.84
N ALA A 30 14.62 -1.31 2.57
CA ALA A 30 15.69 -1.05 3.52
C ALA A 30 15.38 0.27 4.26
N VAL A 31 15.17 0.21 5.57
CA VAL A 31 14.87 1.39 6.39
C VAL A 31 16.13 2.01 6.96
N GLY A 32 16.15 3.34 7.08
CA GLY A 32 17.21 4.07 7.75
C GLY A 32 17.13 3.97 9.29
N PRO A 33 18.02 4.67 10.02
CA PRO A 33 18.08 4.65 11.47
C PRO A 33 16.79 5.11 12.18
N ASP A 34 16.00 5.96 11.53
CA ASP A 34 14.70 6.42 12.02
C ASP A 34 13.59 5.35 11.88
N ARG A 35 13.87 4.26 11.16
CA ARG A 35 12.96 3.15 10.84
C ARG A 35 11.73 3.62 10.07
N LEU A 36 11.85 4.74 9.35
CA LEU A 36 10.77 5.28 8.54
C LEU A 36 10.79 4.64 7.17
N ALA A 37 9.62 4.17 6.73
CA ALA A 37 9.41 3.66 5.39
C ALA A 37 8.34 4.48 4.70
N ARG A 38 8.61 4.86 3.46
CA ARG A 38 7.69 5.58 2.57
C ARG A 38 7.53 4.76 1.31
N PHE A 39 6.29 4.47 0.96
CA PHE A 39 5.97 3.76 -0.26
C PHE A 39 4.58 4.17 -0.73
N VAL A 40 4.30 3.91 -1.99
CA VAL A 40 2.99 4.17 -2.60
C VAL A 40 2.19 2.87 -2.61
N LEU A 41 1.05 2.86 -1.92
CA LEU A 41 0.06 1.80 -2.08
C LEU A 41 -0.78 2.10 -3.31
N VAL A 42 -0.76 1.20 -4.29
CA VAL A 42 -1.68 1.22 -5.42
C VAL A 42 -2.77 0.19 -5.17
N VAL A 43 -4.03 0.60 -5.35
CA VAL A 43 -5.20 -0.29 -5.33
C VAL A 43 -5.90 -0.24 -6.67
N LEU A 44 -6.36 -1.39 -7.13
CA LEU A 44 -7.18 -1.55 -8.32
C LEU A 44 -8.60 -1.81 -7.88
N THR A 45 -9.52 -1.02 -8.42
CA THR A 45 -10.91 -0.98 -8.00
C THR A 45 -11.83 -1.19 -9.19
N GLN A 46 -12.94 -1.87 -8.94
CA GLN A 46 -14.02 -2.04 -9.90
C GLN A 46 -15.34 -1.64 -9.25
N SER A 47 -16.20 -1.00 -10.03
CA SER A 47 -17.56 -0.67 -9.63
C SER A 47 -18.37 -1.96 -9.49
N GLU A 48 -19.14 -2.06 -8.41
CA GLU A 48 -20.07 -3.17 -8.20
C GLU A 48 -21.49 -2.62 -8.21
N PRO A 49 -22.35 -3.04 -9.17
CA PRO A 49 -23.73 -2.58 -9.22
C PRO A 49 -24.49 -3.06 -7.98
N GLY A 50 -25.02 -2.12 -7.19
CA GLY A 50 -25.78 -2.40 -5.97
C GLY A 50 -24.94 -2.56 -4.69
N SER A 51 -23.62 -2.33 -4.76
CA SER A 51 -22.74 -2.27 -3.59
C SER A 51 -22.97 -0.99 -2.80
N SER A 52 -22.78 -1.04 -1.48
CA SER A 52 -22.76 0.14 -0.60
C SER A 52 -21.81 1.20 -1.15
N ASP A 53 -22.16 2.48 -0.98
CA ASP A 53 -21.33 3.68 -1.23
C ASP A 53 -20.04 3.71 -0.38
N ASP A 54 -19.68 2.59 0.25
CA ASP A 54 -18.52 2.46 1.08
C ASP A 54 -17.26 2.37 0.20
N ARG A 55 -16.50 3.44 0.28
CA ARG A 55 -15.20 3.64 -0.39
C ARG A 55 -14.06 3.56 0.62
N GLN A 56 -14.30 3.00 1.80
CA GLN A 56 -13.31 2.89 2.84
C GLN A 56 -12.28 1.80 2.52
N LEU A 57 -11.02 2.17 2.66
CA LEU A 57 -9.87 1.29 2.53
C LEU A 57 -9.16 1.23 3.88
N ASN A 58 -9.12 0.05 4.47
CA ASN A 58 -8.44 -0.20 5.74
C ASN A 58 -7.13 -0.93 5.46
N ILE A 59 -6.03 -0.46 6.05
CA ILE A 59 -4.71 -1.07 5.90
C ILE A 59 -4.21 -1.45 7.28
N GLU A 60 -3.88 -2.72 7.45
CA GLU A 60 -3.26 -3.25 8.66
C GLU A 60 -1.86 -3.76 8.33
N ALA A 61 -0.83 -3.08 8.81
CA ALA A 61 0.55 -3.53 8.70
C ALA A 61 0.89 -4.43 9.88
N ARG A 62 0.97 -5.73 9.61
CA ARG A 62 1.28 -6.77 10.60
C ARG A 62 2.79 -6.98 10.71
N PRO A 63 3.37 -6.86 11.91
CA PRO A 63 4.78 -7.15 12.14
C PRO A 63 5.10 -8.65 12.05
N PRO A 64 6.37 -9.02 11.83
CA PRO A 64 6.83 -10.41 11.86
C PRO A 64 6.80 -11.08 13.25
N ALA A 65 6.52 -10.34 14.31
CA ALA A 65 6.45 -10.79 15.70
C ALA A 65 5.12 -10.35 16.34
N ASP A 66 4.85 -10.73 17.60
CA ASP A 66 3.63 -10.35 18.36
C ASP A 66 3.55 -8.87 18.75
N ALA A 67 4.16 -7.97 17.97
CA ALA A 67 4.00 -6.53 18.14
C ALA A 67 2.63 -6.07 17.61
N GLU A 68 2.19 -4.90 18.05
CA GLU A 68 0.92 -4.33 17.64
C GLU A 68 0.92 -3.96 16.15
N ALA A 69 -0.18 -4.30 15.47
CA ALA A 69 -0.35 -3.96 14.06
C ALA A 69 -0.64 -2.46 13.89
N ILE A 70 -0.02 -1.86 12.88
CA ILE A 70 -0.26 -0.45 12.56
C ILE A 70 -1.48 -0.37 11.64
N ARG A 71 -2.48 0.43 12.01
CA ARG A 71 -3.72 0.58 11.25
C ARG A 71 -3.79 1.96 10.61
N LEU A 72 -4.08 1.99 9.32
CA LEU A 72 -4.36 3.19 8.55
C LEU A 72 -5.73 3.04 7.89
N GLN A 73 -6.40 4.17 7.66
CA GLN A 73 -7.68 4.21 6.99
C GLN A 73 -7.67 5.33 5.96
N PHE A 74 -8.18 5.02 4.76
CA PHE A 74 -8.29 5.94 3.65
C PHE A 74 -9.68 5.86 3.05
N GLU A 75 -10.08 6.91 2.35
CA GLU A 75 -11.26 6.91 1.49
C GLU A 75 -10.82 6.96 0.03
N VAL A 76 -11.31 6.01 -0.76
CA VAL A 76 -11.02 5.94 -2.20
C VAL A 76 -11.83 7.03 -2.92
N PRO A 77 -11.21 7.87 -3.76
CA PRO A 77 -11.92 8.88 -4.53
C PRO A 77 -13.01 8.25 -5.40
N GLU A 78 -14.18 8.88 -5.50
CA GLU A 78 -15.30 8.41 -6.34
C GLU A 78 -14.87 8.14 -7.80
N ALA A 79 -14.02 9.02 -8.35
CA ALA A 79 -13.46 8.87 -9.69
C ALA A 79 -12.69 7.54 -9.88
N ALA A 80 -12.05 7.00 -8.84
CA ALA A 80 -11.34 5.72 -8.93
C ALA A 80 -12.29 4.51 -9.00
N VAL A 81 -13.54 4.67 -8.54
CA VAL A 81 -14.55 3.59 -8.46
C VAL A 81 -15.51 3.61 -9.64
N ALA A 82 -15.76 4.78 -10.26
CA ALA A 82 -16.85 4.98 -11.21
C ALA A 82 -16.71 4.22 -12.54
N GLU A 83 -15.80 4.62 -13.43
CA GLU A 83 -15.73 4.02 -14.78
C GLU A 83 -14.33 4.16 -15.41
N PHE A 84 -13.59 5.18 -14.97
CA PHE A 84 -12.20 5.42 -15.30
C PHE A 84 -11.52 6.16 -14.13
N PRO A 85 -10.33 5.74 -13.68
CA PRO A 85 -9.45 4.76 -14.31
C PRO A 85 -9.37 3.39 -13.58
N GLY A 86 -10.24 3.11 -12.61
CA GLY A 86 -10.28 1.81 -11.93
C GLY A 86 -9.07 1.55 -11.01
N PHE A 87 -8.42 2.61 -10.54
CA PHE A 87 -7.34 2.54 -9.57
C PHE A 87 -7.26 3.81 -8.72
N ALA A 88 -6.68 3.68 -7.53
CA ALA A 88 -6.24 4.79 -6.69
C ALA A 88 -4.85 4.48 -6.13
N PHE A 89 -4.12 5.52 -5.72
CA PHE A 89 -2.87 5.32 -5.02
C PHE A 89 -2.70 6.31 -3.86
N PHE A 90 -2.02 5.85 -2.82
CA PHE A 90 -1.84 6.58 -1.57
C PHE A 90 -0.37 6.51 -1.16
N GLU A 91 0.23 7.65 -0.85
CA GLU A 91 1.50 7.67 -0.15
C GLU A 91 1.27 7.23 1.30
N ILE A 92 1.92 6.15 1.70
CA ILE A 92 1.86 5.66 3.06
C ILE A 92 3.23 5.78 3.70
N GLN A 93 3.22 6.36 4.90
CA GLN A 93 4.39 6.55 5.72
C GLN A 93 4.20 5.73 7.01
N LEU A 94 5.04 4.71 7.19
CA LEU A 94 4.97 3.79 8.31
C LEU A 94 6.31 3.78 9.04
N ARG A 95 6.26 3.65 10.36
CA ARG A 95 7.45 3.34 11.15
C ARG A 95 7.51 1.83 11.36
N LEU A 96 8.54 1.19 10.84
CA LEU A 96 8.68 -0.28 10.84
C LEU A 96 9.83 -0.66 11.78
N PRO A 97 9.59 -0.74 13.11
CA PRO A 97 10.66 -0.81 14.10
C PRO A 97 11.43 -2.13 14.13
N VAL A 98 10.86 -3.21 13.58
CA VAL A 98 11.46 -4.55 13.59
C VAL A 98 11.78 -5.03 12.18
N ASP A 99 12.89 -5.72 12.03
CA ASP A 99 13.28 -6.40 10.79
C ASP A 99 12.48 -7.67 10.59
N GLY A 100 12.36 -8.08 9.33
CA GLY A 100 11.69 -9.30 8.93
C GLY A 100 10.52 -9.06 7.98
N ARG A 101 9.68 -10.09 7.84
CA ARG A 101 8.56 -10.07 6.90
C ARG A 101 7.35 -9.39 7.52
N TRP A 102 7.09 -8.16 7.08
CA TRP A 102 5.84 -7.46 7.33
C TRP A 102 4.78 -7.90 6.32
N VAL A 103 3.51 -7.84 6.72
CA VAL A 103 2.39 -8.09 5.83
C VAL A 103 1.42 -6.93 5.93
N LEU A 104 1.26 -6.18 4.84
CA LEU A 104 0.24 -5.15 4.75
C LEU A 104 -1.04 -5.80 4.23
N VAL A 105 -2.07 -5.84 5.07
CA VAL A 105 -3.39 -6.35 4.71
C VAL A 105 -4.25 -5.16 4.33
N VAL A 106 -4.64 -5.09 3.07
CA VAL A 106 -5.49 -4.06 2.50
C VAL A 106 -6.90 -4.61 2.39
N THR A 107 -7.84 -4.04 3.12
CA THR A 107 -9.22 -4.52 3.22
C THR A 107 -10.18 -3.45 2.72
N ALA A 108 -11.14 -3.88 1.91
CA ALA A 108 -12.34 -3.14 1.54
C ALA A 108 -13.56 -4.05 1.75
N ASP A 109 -14.77 -3.55 1.57
CA ASP A 109 -16.04 -4.29 1.75
C ASP A 109 -16.07 -5.67 1.08
N THR A 110 -15.43 -5.76 -0.08
CA THR A 110 -15.49 -6.93 -0.97
C THR A 110 -14.38 -7.93 -0.75
N GLY A 111 -13.37 -7.61 0.07
CA GLY A 111 -12.28 -8.54 0.36
C GLY A 111 -11.02 -7.90 0.93
N ALA A 112 -10.01 -8.75 1.12
CA ALA A 112 -8.71 -8.36 1.65
C ALA A 112 -7.57 -8.90 0.78
N ILE A 113 -6.55 -8.06 0.54
CA ILE A 113 -5.33 -8.40 -0.19
C ILE A 113 -4.14 -8.28 0.75
N SER A 114 -3.28 -9.31 0.78
CA SER A 114 -2.07 -9.34 1.61
C SER A 114 -0.82 -9.05 0.79
N LEU A 115 -0.07 -8.03 1.18
CA LEU A 115 1.14 -7.55 0.52
C LEU A 115 2.35 -7.78 1.43
N PRO A 116 3.13 -8.86 1.21
CA PRO A 116 4.32 -9.11 2.01
C PRO A 116 5.46 -8.17 1.62
N VAL A 117 6.13 -7.60 2.61
CA VAL A 117 7.34 -6.78 2.44
C VAL A 117 8.41 -7.27 3.38
N LEU A 118 9.59 -7.56 2.84
CA LEU A 118 10.76 -7.83 3.67
C LEU A 118 11.41 -6.51 4.09
N VAL A 119 11.43 -6.24 5.38
CA VAL A 119 12.08 -5.06 5.96
C VAL A 119 13.43 -5.45 6.53
N SER A 120 14.44 -4.67 6.20
CA SER A 120 15.78 -4.78 6.78
C SER A 120 16.33 -3.41 7.11
N GLU A 121 17.23 -3.32 8.08
CA GLU A 121 18.03 -2.12 8.25
C GLU A 121 18.96 -1.90 7.04
N MET A 122 19.05 -0.66 6.56
CA MET A 122 20.04 -0.30 5.55
C MET A 122 21.43 -0.42 6.18
N PRO A 123 22.38 -1.15 5.58
CA PRO A 123 23.72 -1.23 6.13
C PRO A 123 24.31 0.17 6.26
N PRO A 124 25.09 0.47 7.31
CA PRO A 124 25.74 1.75 7.44
C PRO A 124 26.56 2.00 6.17
N SER A 125 26.24 3.07 5.45
CA SER A 125 27.06 3.53 4.35
C SER A 125 28.38 4.04 4.93
N PHE A 126 29.39 3.18 4.95
CA PHE A 126 30.75 3.61 5.18
C PHE A 126 31.16 4.49 3.99
N GLY A 127 31.00 5.80 4.13
CA GLY A 127 31.56 6.77 3.21
C GLY A 127 33.09 6.71 3.28
N PHE A 128 33.72 6.52 2.13
CA PHE A 128 35.14 6.80 1.88
C PHE A 128 35.32 8.30 1.60
#